data_AF-A0AAJ3ZJL4-F1
#
_entry.id   AF-A0AAJ3ZJL4-F1
#
_cell.length_a   1.000
_cell.length_b   1.000
_cell.length_c   1.000
_cell.angle_alpha   90.00
_cell.angle_beta   90.00
_cell.angle_gamma   90.00
#
_symmetry.space_group_name_H-M   'P 1'
#
loop_
_entity.id
_entity.type
_entity.pdbx_description
1 polymer ?
#
loop_
_entity_poly.entity_id
_entity_poly.type
_entity_poly.pdbx_seq_one_letter_code
_entity_poly.pdbx_strand_id
1 'polypeptide(L)'
;MDFTHAQISELLLEVANSENGTNLLMQMTLETFIKSERVLHQPENPTDYANGFRTRTTNGFGKEMVLKVPRARRGTFYPALLGVLRNEDEEHRKLIFSLYRKG
;
A
#
# COMPACT_ATOMS: atom_id res chain seq x y z
N MET A 1 3.81 -5.96 -25.69
CA MET A 1 2.84 -7.06 -25.63
C MET A 1 1.61 -6.46 -24.98
N ASP A 2 0.59 -6.17 -25.76
CA ASP A 2 -0.63 -5.53 -25.26
C ASP A 2 -1.63 -6.63 -24.96
N PHE A 3 -1.79 -6.96 -23.67
CA PHE A 3 -2.78 -7.93 -23.23
C PHE A 3 -4.18 -7.34 -23.38
N THR A 4 -5.15 -8.14 -23.83
CA THR A 4 -6.55 -7.72 -23.82
C THR A 4 -7.10 -7.72 -22.40
N HIS A 5 -8.16 -6.95 -22.15
CA HIS A 5 -8.81 -6.93 -20.83
C HIS A 5 -9.28 -8.32 -20.39
N ALA A 6 -9.74 -9.15 -21.33
CA ALA A 6 -10.15 -10.53 -21.06
C ALA A 6 -8.97 -11.40 -20.61
N GLN A 7 -7.82 -11.29 -21.29
CA GLN A 7 -6.60 -12.03 -20.93
C GLN A 7 -6.07 -11.61 -19.55
N ILE A 8 -6.12 -10.31 -19.23
CA ILE A 8 -5.73 -9.81 -17.90
C ILE A 8 -6.67 -10.40 -16.83
N SER A 9 -7.98 -10.44 -17.10
CA SER A 9 -8.94 -11.01 -16.15
C SER A 9 -8.72 -12.50 -15.92
N GLU A 10 -8.43 -13.28 -16.97
CA GLU A 10 -8.15 -14.71 -16.83
C GLU A 10 -6.88 -14.96 -16.01
N LEU A 11 -5.79 -14.22 -16.29
CA LEU A 11 -4.56 -14.30 -15.52
C LEU A 11 -4.77 -13.93 -14.04
N LEU A 12 -5.56 -12.89 -13.76
CA LEU A 12 -5.89 -12.51 -12.39
C LEU A 12 -6.70 -13.61 -11.69
N LEU A 13 -7.63 -14.26 -12.38
CA LEU A 13 -8.40 -15.37 -11.82
C LEU A 13 -7.52 -16.59 -11.53
N GLU A 14 -6.59 -16.91 -12.42
CA GLU A 14 -5.63 -18.01 -12.20
C GLU A 14 -4.76 -17.73 -10.96
N VAL A 15 -4.24 -16.51 -10.82
CA VAL A 15 -3.48 -16.11 -9.63
C VAL A 15 -4.37 -16.13 -8.39
N ALA A 16 -5.63 -15.68 -8.47
CA ALA A 16 -6.54 -15.65 -7.31
C ALA A 16 -6.84 -17.05 -6.76
N ASN A 17 -6.97 -18.04 -7.64
CA ASN A 17 -7.27 -19.43 -7.29
C ASN A 17 -6.06 -20.20 -6.73
N SER A 18 -4.86 -19.64 -6.82
CA SER A 18 -3.67 -20.21 -6.19
C SER A 18 -3.69 -20.08 -4.66
N GLU A 19 -2.84 -20.85 -3.97
CA GLU A 19 -2.76 -20.81 -2.52
C GLU A 19 -2.31 -19.42 -2.02
N ASN A 20 -3.13 -18.78 -1.17
CA ASN A 20 -2.96 -17.38 -0.74
C ASN A 20 -2.96 -16.35 -1.90
N GLY A 21 -3.40 -16.73 -3.09
CA GLY A 21 -3.39 -15.91 -4.29
C GLY A 21 -4.18 -14.61 -4.18
N THR A 22 -5.32 -14.65 -3.50
CA THR A 22 -6.16 -13.46 -3.24
C THR A 22 -5.43 -12.39 -2.43
N ASN A 23 -4.66 -12.78 -1.41
CA ASN A 23 -3.86 -11.85 -0.61
C ASN A 23 -2.68 -11.30 -1.41
N LEU A 24 -2.05 -12.13 -2.23
CA LEU A 24 -0.98 -11.70 -3.11
C LEU A 24 -1.49 -10.66 -4.13
N LEU A 25 -2.65 -10.91 -4.75
CA LEU A 25 -3.29 -9.97 -5.67
C LEU A 25 -3.65 -8.66 -4.97
N MET A 26 -4.24 -8.73 -3.78
CA MET A 26 -4.55 -7.54 -2.99
C MET A 26 -3.28 -6.74 -2.68
N GLN A 27 -2.19 -7.39 -2.28
CA GLN A 27 -0.92 -6.72 -2.05
C GLN A 27 -0.40 -6.06 -3.35
N MET A 28 -0.44 -6.78 -4.47
CA MET A 28 0.02 -6.26 -5.76
C MET A 28 -0.81 -5.05 -6.20
N THR A 29 -2.14 -5.09 -6.07
CA THR A 29 -3.01 -3.97 -6.46
C THR A 29 -2.81 -2.74 -5.57
N LEU A 30 -2.64 -2.94 -4.26
CA LEU A 30 -2.32 -1.84 -3.35
C LEU A 30 -0.95 -1.22 -3.68
N GLU A 31 0.06 -2.04 -3.96
CA GLU A 31 1.39 -1.55 -4.35
C GLU A 31 1.36 -0.81 -5.71
N THR A 32 0.54 -1.25 -6.67
CA THR A 32 0.39 -0.56 -7.96
C THR A 32 -0.32 0.78 -7.80
N PHE A 33 -1.36 0.88 -6.97
CA PHE A 33 -2.01 2.16 -6.67
C PHE A 33 -1.07 3.14 -5.98
N ILE A 34 -0.28 2.68 -5.02
CA ILE A 34 0.72 3.53 -4.36
C ILE A 34 1.79 4.00 -5.37
N LYS A 35 2.18 3.15 -6.32
CA LYS A 35 3.09 3.55 -7.41
C LYS A 35 2.44 4.57 -8.34
N SER A 36 1.16 4.43 -8.69
CA SER A 36 0.47 5.40 -9.53
C SER A 36 0.35 6.75 -8.83
N GLU A 37 0.03 6.78 -7.53
CA GLU A 37 0.09 8.01 -6.73
C GLU A 37 1.48 8.64 -6.77
N ARG A 38 2.56 7.83 -6.69
CA ARG A 38 3.93 8.35 -6.76
C ARG A 38 4.26 8.98 -8.11
N VAL A 39 3.76 8.41 -9.20
CA VAL A 39 3.92 8.94 -10.56
C VAL A 39 3.22 10.30 -10.69
N LEU A 40 2.02 10.44 -10.12
CA LEU A 40 1.29 11.71 -10.07
C LEU A 40 1.96 12.75 -9.17
N HIS A 41 2.63 12.32 -8.09
CA HIS A 41 3.34 13.22 -7.17
C HIS A 41 4.67 13.75 -7.74
N GLN A 42 5.32 13.03 -8.65
CA GLN A 42 6.60 13.43 -9.24
C GLN A 42 6.56 14.79 -9.98
N PRO A 43 5.57 15.09 -10.85
CA PRO A 43 5.51 16.39 -11.53
C PRO A 43 5.29 17.55 -10.56
N GLU A 44 4.59 17.33 -9.45
CA GLU A 44 4.39 18.35 -8.42
C GLU A 44 5.68 18.62 -7.61
N ASN A 45 6.54 17.60 -7.48
CA ASN A 45 7.76 17.65 -6.67
C ASN A 45 9.00 17.22 -7.48
N PRO A 46 9.41 18.01 -8.49
CA PRO A 46 10.45 17.60 -9.44
C PRO A 46 11.83 17.40 -8.81
N THR A 47 12.09 17.98 -7.64
CA THR A 47 13.37 17.85 -6.93
C THR A 47 13.43 16.64 -5.97
N ASP A 48 12.32 15.93 -5.80
CA ASP A 48 12.23 14.78 -4.89
C ASP A 48 12.53 13.48 -5.64
N TYR A 49 13.82 13.12 -5.68
CA TYR A 49 14.31 11.89 -6.29
C TYR A 49 14.65 10.86 -5.23
N ALA A 50 14.00 9.70 -5.26
CA ALA A 50 14.35 8.56 -4.43
C ALA A 50 13.97 7.24 -5.12
N ASN A 51 14.92 6.29 -5.14
CA ASN A 51 14.79 5.00 -5.80
C ASN A 51 14.61 3.83 -4.81
N GLY A 52 14.22 4.13 -3.58
CA GLY A 52 14.07 3.14 -2.51
C GLY A 52 12.61 2.84 -2.19
N PHE A 53 12.37 1.74 -1.48
CA PHE A 53 11.07 1.40 -0.91
C PHE A 53 11.17 1.35 0.62
N ARG A 54 10.08 1.66 1.32
CA ARG A 54 9.87 1.41 2.75
C ARG A 54 8.78 0.37 2.89
N THR A 55 8.95 -0.59 3.80
CA THR A 55 7.92 -1.57 4.11
C THR A 55 6.91 -0.99 5.09
N ARG A 56 5.63 -1.33 4.92
CA ARG A 56 4.55 -1.05 5.85
C ARG A 56 3.70 -2.29 6.02
N THR A 57 3.46 -2.68 7.26
CA THR A 57 2.56 -3.78 7.59
C THR A 57 1.13 -3.25 7.64
N THR A 58 0.23 -3.94 6.96
CA THR A 58 -1.21 -3.68 6.98
C THR A 58 -1.95 -5.00 7.09
N ASN A 59 -3.17 -4.98 7.62
CA ASN A 59 -3.99 -6.17 7.72
C ASN A 59 -4.98 -6.22 6.54
N GLY A 60 -5.01 -7.31 5.80
CA GLY A 60 -5.99 -7.54 4.73
C GLY A 60 -6.51 -8.97 4.78
N PHE A 61 -7.83 -9.15 4.65
CA PHE A 61 -8.51 -10.46 4.77
C PHE A 61 -8.09 -11.29 5.99
N GLY A 62 -7.88 -10.65 7.14
CA GLY A 62 -7.49 -11.32 8.38
C GLY A 62 -6.06 -11.85 8.43
N LYS A 63 -5.22 -11.54 7.43
CA LYS A 63 -3.79 -11.84 7.40
C LYS A 63 -2.96 -10.55 7.34
N GLU A 64 -1.80 -10.57 7.99
CA GLU A 64 -0.84 -9.48 7.90
C GLU A 64 -0.16 -9.52 6.52
N MET A 65 -0.11 -8.37 5.85
CA MET A 65 0.55 -8.19 4.56
C MET A 65 1.57 -7.05 4.64
N VAL A 66 2.68 -7.20 3.95
CA VAL A 66 3.80 -6.25 3.97
C VAL A 66 3.83 -5.48 2.65
N LEU A 67 3.31 -4.26 2.63
CA LEU A 67 3.29 -3.39 1.47
C LEU A 67 4.63 -2.69 1.25
N LYS A 68 5.10 -2.62 -0.01
CA LYS A 68 6.25 -1.82 -0.43
C LYS A 68 5.82 -0.43 -0.90
N VAL A 69 6.14 0.58 -0.10
CA VAL A 69 5.80 1.97 -0.36
C VAL A 69 7.03 2.71 -0.93
N PRO A 70 6.95 3.42 -2.07
CA PRO A 70 8.03 4.24 -2.60
C PRO A 70 8.51 5.27 -1.56
N ARG A 71 9.83 5.45 -1.47
CA ARG A 71 10.42 6.51 -0.65
C ARG A 71 10.45 7.84 -1.42
N ALA A 72 10.35 8.91 -0.66
CA ALA A 72 10.70 10.27 -1.04
C ALA A 72 11.99 10.65 -0.32
N ARG A 73 12.90 11.39 -0.96
CA ARG A 73 14.16 11.83 -0.35
C ARG A 73 13.93 12.85 0.75
N ARG A 74 12.94 13.71 0.55
CA ARG A 74 12.52 14.71 1.55
C ARG A 74 11.41 14.22 2.47
N GLY A 75 10.94 12.98 2.30
CA GLY A 75 9.80 12.45 3.04
C GLY A 75 8.46 13.11 2.68
N THR A 76 8.40 13.87 1.60
CA THR A 76 7.22 14.62 1.12
C THR A 76 6.11 13.73 0.58
N PHE A 77 6.40 12.48 0.27
CA PHE A 77 5.43 11.52 -0.23
C PHE A 77 4.84 10.65 0.88
N TYR A 78 3.54 10.86 1.14
CA TYR A 78 2.71 9.96 1.94
C TYR A 78 1.50 9.54 1.11
N PRO A 79 1.38 8.25 0.74
CA PRO A 79 0.27 7.77 -0.07
C PRO A 79 -1.08 8.00 0.60
N ALA A 80 -2.07 8.49 -0.15
CA ALA A 80 -3.42 8.69 0.35
C ALA A 80 -4.09 7.34 0.66
N LEU A 81 -3.81 6.32 -0.14
CA LEU A 81 -4.27 4.95 0.09
C LEU A 81 -3.91 4.40 1.48
N LEU A 82 -2.72 4.74 2.00
CA LEU A 82 -2.34 4.32 3.35
C LEU A 82 -3.18 5.01 4.43
N GLY A 83 -3.68 6.22 4.17
CA GLY A 83 -4.62 6.89 5.06
C GLY A 83 -5.97 6.17 5.12
N VAL A 84 -6.47 5.71 3.98
CA VAL A 84 -7.73 4.94 3.91
C VAL A 84 -7.61 3.57 4.59
N LEU A 85 -6.45 2.91 4.44
CA LEU A 85 -6.17 1.64 5.11
C LEU A 85 -5.88 1.79 6.60
N ARG A 86 -5.65 3.02 7.08
CA ARG A 86 -5.37 3.28 8.48
C ARG A 86 -6.66 3.21 9.27
N ASN A 87 -6.72 2.27 10.21
CA ASN A 87 -7.82 2.20 11.16
C ASN A 87 -7.59 3.25 12.26
N GLU A 88 -7.94 4.51 11.97
CA GLU A 88 -7.70 5.65 12.86
C GLU A 88 -8.23 5.40 14.27
N ASP A 89 -9.44 4.84 14.40
CA ASP A 89 -10.05 4.54 15.70
C ASP A 89 -9.22 3.58 16.57
N GLU A 90 -8.59 2.58 15.96
CA GLU A 90 -7.76 1.62 16.68
C GLU A 90 -6.43 2.24 17.13
N GLU A 91 -5.84 3.09 16.29
CA GLU A 91 -4.63 3.84 16.64
C GLU A 91 -4.90 4.88 17.72
N HIS A 92 -6.02 5.60 17.64
CA HIS A 92 -6.46 6.55 18.67
C HIS A 92 -6.68 5.84 20.00
N ARG A 93 -7.34 4.67 20.00
CA ARG A 93 -7.49 3.86 21.22
C ARG A 93 -6.15 3.43 21.79
N LYS A 94 -5.23 2.92 20.96
CA LYS A 94 -3.87 2.54 21.40
C LYS A 94 -3.09 3.74 21.95
N LEU A 95 -3.19 4.91 21.30
CA LEU A 95 -2.54 6.13 21.74
C LEU A 95 -3.10 6.61 23.09
N ILE A 96 -4.43 6.69 23.24
CA ILE A 96 -5.09 7.04 24.50
C ILE A 96 -4.66 6.08 25.61
N PHE A 97 -4.67 4.76 25.35
CA PHE A 97 -4.24 3.76 26.33
C PHE A 97 -2.77 3.95 26.73
N SER A 98 -1.90 4.30 25.78
CA SER A 98 -0.48 4.55 26.05
C SER A 98 -0.22 5.82 26.85
N LEU A 99 -1.04 6.86 26.64
CA LEU A 99 -0.97 8.12 27.38
C LEU A 99 -1.50 7.94 28.80
N TYR A 100 -2.62 7.22 28.95
CA TYR A 100 -3.23 6.93 30.24
C TYR A 100 -2.35 6.04 31.13
N ARG A 101 -1.57 5.13 30.54
CA ARG A 101 -0.61 4.29 31.27
C ARG A 101 0.64 5.04 31.73
N LYS A 102 0.95 6.19 31.12
CA LYS A 102 2.16 6.98 31.39
C LYS A 102 1.93 8.16 32.36
N GLY A 103 0.67 8.48 32.67
CA GLY A 103 0.29 9.43 33.73
C GLY A 103 -0.10 8.68 35.00
#